data_AF-A0A517DTA7-F1
#
_entry.id   AF-A0A517DTA7-F1
#
_cell.length_a   1.000
_cell.length_b   1.000
_cell.length_c   1.000
_cell.angle_alpha   90.00
_cell.angle_beta   90.00
_cell.angle_gamma   90.00
#
_symmetry.space_group_name_H-M   'P 1'
#
loop_
_entity.id
_entity.type
_entity.pdbx_description
1 polymer ?
#
loop_
_entity_poly.entity_id
_entity_poly.type
_entity_poly.pdbx_seq_one_letter_code
_entity_poly.pdbx_strand_id
1 'polypeptide(L)'
;MLERPRWWSFLHPDLTARLLLVIGFLLVVAIGYAFGVYDGAAQGNLPAAFNASVALLLYAVPAIGLLKLKRWARIVELILSFIFVIIGFIVMFGYNMTMGVMIIVPHGLIGMYLLSDDCRRAFGLISKA
;
A
#
# COMPACT_ATOMS: atom_id res chain seq x y z
N MET A 1 28.72 12.84 3.91
CA MET A 1 28.02 11.57 3.60
C MET A 1 27.43 11.09 4.92
N LEU A 2 26.11 11.12 5.08
CA LEU A 2 25.47 10.58 6.29
C LEU A 2 25.59 9.06 6.24
N GLU A 3 26.44 8.49 7.10
CA GLU A 3 26.55 7.05 7.26
C GLU A 3 25.19 6.50 7.66
N ARG A 4 24.59 5.72 6.75
CA ARG A 4 23.29 5.10 7.02
C ARG A 4 23.49 4.05 8.12
N PRO A 5 22.68 4.06 9.18
CA PRO A 5 22.71 3.01 10.19
C PRO A 5 22.55 1.64 9.52
N ARG A 6 23.26 0.60 10.00
CA ARG A 6 23.26 -0.75 9.37
C ARG A 6 21.87 -1.34 9.15
N TRP A 7 20.92 -1.02 10.03
CA TRP A 7 19.52 -1.42 9.92
C TRP A 7 18.78 -0.74 8.76
N TRP A 8 19.26 0.36 8.18
CA TRP A 8 18.66 1.01 7.00
C TRP A 8 19.21 0.50 5.67
N SER A 9 20.11 -0.50 5.68
CA SER A 9 20.68 -1.08 4.46
C SER A 9 19.66 -1.77 3.54
N PHE A 10 18.47 -2.14 4.05
CA PHE A 10 17.39 -2.71 3.25
C PHE A 10 16.62 -1.65 2.43
N LEU A 11 16.79 -0.36 2.72
CA LEU A 11 16.11 0.75 2.04
C LEU A 11 16.90 1.20 0.82
N HIS A 12 16.26 1.16 -0.36
CA HIS A 12 16.85 1.70 -1.58
C HIS A 12 17.28 3.17 -1.42
N PRO A 13 18.45 3.59 -1.92
CA PRO A 13 18.96 4.95 -1.73
C PRO A 13 18.04 6.07 -2.25
N ASP A 14 17.35 5.83 -3.37
CA ASP A 14 16.41 6.76 -3.99
C ASP A 14 14.97 6.72 -3.41
N LEU A 15 14.72 6.06 -2.28
CA LEU A 15 13.42 6.10 -1.61
C LEU A 15 13.11 7.53 -1.14
N THR A 16 12.03 8.11 -1.67
CA THR A 16 11.55 9.40 -1.20
C THR A 16 10.77 9.25 0.11
N ALA A 17 10.71 10.32 0.93
CA ALA A 17 9.93 10.32 2.16
C ALA A 17 8.43 10.07 1.91
N ARG A 18 7.86 10.60 0.81
CA ARG A 18 6.47 10.35 0.42
C ARG A 18 6.21 8.88 0.09
N LEU A 19 7.14 8.22 -0.61
CA LEU A 19 7.03 6.79 -0.89
C LEU A 19 7.14 5.94 0.38
N LEU A 20 8.00 6.34 1.33
CA LEU A 20 8.07 5.70 2.64
C LEU A 20 6.75 5.83 3.42
N LEU A 21 6.05 6.96 3.35
CA LEU A 21 4.73 7.11 3.96
C LEU A 21 3.71 6.18 3.32
N VAL A 22 3.70 6.05 1.98
CA VAL A 22 2.84 5.09 1.28
C VAL A 22 3.13 3.67 1.75
N ILE A 23 4.41 3.27 1.76
CA ILE A 23 4.82 1.93 2.23
C ILE A 23 4.40 1.72 3.68
N GLY A 24 4.63 2.69 4.56
CA GLY A 24 4.25 2.62 5.97
C GLY A 24 2.74 2.41 6.14
N PHE A 25 1.93 3.16 5.39
CA PHE A 25 0.48 2.98 5.36
C PHE A 25 0.09 1.56 4.94
N LEU A 26 0.63 1.05 3.82
CA LEU A 26 0.34 -0.30 3.35
C LEU A 26 0.72 -1.37 4.39
N LEU A 27 1.86 -1.21 5.06
CA LEU A 27 2.30 -2.12 6.12
C LEU A 27 1.40 -2.08 7.35
N VAL A 28 0.93 -0.89 7.76
CA VAL A 28 -0.03 -0.77 8.88
C VAL A 28 -1.33 -1.51 8.56
N VAL A 29 -1.85 -1.34 7.34
CA VAL A 29 -3.05 -2.05 6.89
C VAL A 29 -2.81 -3.56 6.83
N ALA A 30 -1.66 -3.99 6.29
CA ALA A 30 -1.25 -5.39 6.26
C ALA A 30 -1.22 -6.01 7.68
N ILE A 31 -0.63 -5.32 8.66
CA ILE A 31 -0.61 -5.77 10.06
C ILE A 31 -2.04 -5.91 10.61
N GLY A 32 -2.93 -4.97 10.31
CA GLY A 32 -4.35 -5.09 10.68
C GLY A 32 -5.00 -6.37 10.14
N TYR A 33 -4.73 -6.70 8.87
CA TYR A 33 -5.21 -7.95 8.29
C TYR A 33 -4.52 -9.20 8.86
N ALA A 34 -3.25 -9.13 9.28
CA ALA A 34 -2.59 -10.24 9.97
C ALA A 34 -3.31 -10.59 11.29
N PHE A 35 -3.75 -9.58 12.06
CA PHE A 35 -4.61 -9.82 13.21
C PHE A 35 -5.97 -10.41 12.82
N GLY A 36 -6.57 -9.95 11.72
CA GLY A 36 -7.81 -10.53 11.19
C GLY A 36 -7.67 -12.00 10.77
N VAL A 37 -6.52 -12.41 10.24
CA VAL A 37 -6.23 -13.83 9.94
C VAL A 37 -6.21 -14.65 11.22
N TYR A 38 -5.48 -14.17 12.23
CA TYR A 38 -5.40 -14.85 13.53
C TYR A 38 -6.77 -14.99 14.18
N ASP A 39 -7.52 -13.90 14.24
CA ASP A 39 -8.85 -13.87 14.86
C ASP A 39 -9.85 -14.79 14.13
N GLY A 40 -9.89 -14.71 12.80
CA GLY A 40 -10.75 -15.59 11.98
C GLY A 40 -10.41 -17.07 12.17
N ALA A 41 -9.13 -17.42 12.26
CA ALA A 41 -8.69 -18.79 12.52
C ALA A 41 -9.05 -19.25 13.95
N ALA A 42 -8.83 -18.39 14.95
CA ALA A 42 -9.14 -18.68 16.34
C ALA A 42 -10.64 -18.90 16.59
N GLN A 43 -11.50 -18.20 15.84
CA GLN A 43 -12.95 -18.32 15.93
C GLN A 43 -13.53 -19.42 15.02
N GLY A 44 -12.71 -20.16 14.27
CA GLY A 44 -13.17 -21.18 13.32
C GLY A 44 -13.89 -20.63 12.09
N ASN A 45 -13.82 -19.31 11.85
CA ASN A 45 -14.42 -18.66 10.69
C ASN A 45 -13.42 -18.65 9.53
N LEU A 46 -13.31 -19.81 8.86
CA LEU A 46 -12.39 -20.00 7.74
C LEU A 46 -12.59 -18.99 6.58
N PRO A 47 -13.83 -18.61 6.19
CA PRO A 47 -14.03 -17.57 5.19
C PRO A 47 -13.42 -16.21 5.57
N ALA A 48 -13.60 -15.78 6.83
CA ALA A 48 -13.03 -14.54 7.32
C ALA A 48 -11.49 -14.59 7.35
N ALA A 49 -10.91 -15.69 7.83
CA ALA A 49 -9.46 -15.90 7.84
C ALA A 49 -8.86 -15.90 6.43
N PHE A 50 -9.55 -16.52 5.47
CA PHE A 50 -9.13 -16.55 4.07
C PHE A 50 -9.16 -15.14 3.44
N ASN A 51 -10.26 -14.41 3.60
CA ASN A 51 -10.38 -13.04 3.08
C ASN A 51 -9.32 -12.12 3.69
N ALA A 52 -9.07 -12.23 5.00
CA ALA A 52 -8.02 -11.47 5.67
C ALA A 52 -6.62 -11.85 5.16
N SER A 53 -6.38 -13.13 4.83
CA SER A 53 -5.10 -13.60 4.27
C SER A 53 -4.85 -13.03 2.88
N VAL A 54 -5.87 -13.02 2.03
CA VAL A 54 -5.79 -12.41 0.70
C VAL A 54 -5.53 -10.91 0.82
N ALA A 55 -6.26 -10.21 1.69
CA ALA A 55 -6.05 -8.78 1.91
C ALA A 55 -4.64 -8.48 2.45
N LEU A 56 -4.17 -9.24 3.44
CA LEU A 56 -2.80 -9.17 3.95
C LEU A 56 -1.78 -9.23 2.80
N LEU A 57 -1.91 -10.19 1.89
CA LEU A 57 -1.00 -10.33 0.75
C LEU A 57 -1.12 -9.16 -0.23
N LEU A 58 -2.34 -8.70 -0.52
CA LEU A 58 -2.58 -7.56 -1.41
C LEU A 58 -1.95 -6.27 -0.91
N TYR A 59 -1.79 -6.09 0.41
CA TYR A 59 -1.11 -4.92 0.98
C TYR A 59 0.39 -5.15 1.20
N ALA A 60 0.79 -6.32 1.70
CA ALA A 60 2.18 -6.61 2.04
C ALA A 60 3.09 -6.78 0.81
N VAL A 61 2.60 -7.47 -0.22
CA VAL A 61 3.42 -7.80 -1.41
C VAL A 61 3.81 -6.54 -2.19
N PRO A 62 2.89 -5.60 -2.52
CA PRO A 62 3.26 -4.34 -3.15
C PRO A 62 4.18 -3.50 -2.25
N ALA A 63 3.92 -3.43 -0.94
CA ALA A 63 4.77 -2.68 -0.01
C ALA A 63 6.24 -3.14 -0.05
N ILE A 64 6.48 -4.46 -0.03
CA ILE A 64 7.83 -5.04 -0.15
C ILE A 64 8.45 -4.73 -1.53
N GLY A 65 7.64 -4.78 -2.58
CA GLY A 65 8.09 -4.44 -3.92
C GLY A 65 8.45 -2.96 -4.08
N LEU A 66 7.69 -2.05 -3.45
CA LEU A 66 7.93 -0.60 -3.44
C LEU A 66 9.17 -0.24 -2.64
N LEU A 67 9.45 -0.92 -1.51
CA LEU A 67 10.70 -0.78 -0.76
C LEU A 67 11.94 -1.05 -1.62
N LYS A 68 11.81 -1.96 -2.60
CA LYS A 68 12.86 -2.34 -3.55
C LYS A 68 12.75 -1.60 -4.89
N LEU A 69 11.93 -0.55 -4.98
CA LEU A 69 11.64 0.24 -6.18
C LEU A 69 11.34 -0.62 -7.42
N LYS A 70 10.62 -1.74 -7.23
CA LYS A 70 10.26 -2.62 -8.33
C LYS A 70 9.11 -2.03 -9.14
N ARG A 71 9.33 -1.85 -10.45
CA ARG A 71 8.32 -1.28 -11.38
C ARG A 71 6.98 -2.01 -11.34
N TRP A 72 6.99 -3.34 -11.21
CA TRP A 72 5.76 -4.13 -11.10
C TRP A 72 4.95 -3.76 -9.85
N ALA A 73 5.61 -3.48 -8.73
CA ALA A 73 4.93 -3.15 -7.48
C ALA A 73 4.22 -1.80 -7.56
N ARG A 74 4.83 -0.83 -8.26
CA ARG A 74 4.16 0.45 -8.58
C ARG A 74 2.91 0.24 -9.41
N ILE A 75 2.97 -0.60 -10.45
CA ILE A 75 1.82 -0.86 -11.33
C ILE A 75 0.70 -1.56 -10.54
N VAL A 76 1.04 -2.59 -9.77
CA VAL A 76 0.08 -3.31 -8.91
C VAL A 76 -0.58 -2.35 -7.92
N GLU A 77 0.20 -1.56 -7.20
CA GLU A 77 -0.34 -0.62 -6.21
C GLU A 77 -1.22 0.45 -6.86
N LEU A 78 -0.87 0.92 -8.06
CA LEU A 78 -1.67 1.89 -8.80
C LEU A 78 -3.01 1.30 -9.25
N ILE A 79 -3.02 0.04 -9.72
CA ILE A 79 -4.24 -0.69 -10.06
C ILE A 79 -5.11 -0.90 -8.80
N LEU A 80 -4.50 -1.36 -7.70
CA LEU A 80 -5.22 -1.56 -6.44
C LEU A 80 -5.80 -0.24 -5.91
N SER A 81 -5.02 0.83 -5.92
CA SER A 81 -5.47 2.17 -5.53
C SER A 81 -6.70 2.61 -6.33
N PHE A 82 -6.69 2.41 -7.65
CA PHE A 82 -7.85 2.71 -8.48
C PHE A 82 -9.08 1.86 -8.14
N ILE A 83 -8.89 0.54 -7.96
CA ILE A 83 -9.96 -0.38 -7.54
C ILE A 83 -10.54 0.04 -6.19
N PHE A 84 -9.70 0.36 -5.21
CA PHE A 84 -10.14 0.76 -3.88
C PHE A 84 -10.85 2.11 -3.88
N VAL A 85 -10.47 3.06 -4.74
CA VAL A 85 -11.24 4.29 -4.91
C VAL A 85 -12.66 3.98 -5.39
N ILE A 86 -12.82 3.09 -6.38
CA ILE A 86 -14.15 2.66 -6.86
C ILE A 86 -14.93 1.96 -5.75
N ILE A 87 -14.32 1.00 -5.05
CA ILE A 87 -14.96 0.30 -3.92
C ILE A 87 -15.35 1.30 -2.83
N GLY A 88 -14.48 2.26 -2.52
CA GLY A 88 -14.73 3.30 -1.54
C GLY A 88 -15.95 4.15 -1.92
N PHE A 89 -16.12 4.50 -3.20
CA PHE A 89 -17.34 5.17 -3.68
C PHE A 89 -18.59 4.32 -3.46
N ILE A 90 -18.52 3.02 -3.76
CA ILE A 90 -19.64 2.09 -3.53
C ILE A 90 -19.96 2.01 -2.03
N VAL A 91 -18.95 1.89 -1.16
CA VAL A 91 -19.13 1.83 0.31
C VAL A 91 -19.70 3.14 0.85
N MET A 92 -19.23 4.28 0.33
CA MET A 92 -19.64 5.62 0.76
C MET A 92 -21.15 5.83 0.59
N PHE A 93 -21.69 5.46 -0.57
CA PHE A 93 -23.10 5.67 -0.90
C PHE A 93 -23.99 4.47 -0.58
N GLY A 94 -23.43 3.27 -0.51
CA GLY A 94 -24.18 2.03 -0.27
C GLY A 94 -24.23 1.57 1.19
N TYR A 95 -23.33 2.04 2.04
CA TYR A 95 -23.21 1.50 3.40
C TYR A 95 -22.88 2.57 4.45
N ASN A 96 -21.74 3.24 4.34
CA ASN A 96 -21.27 4.18 5.34
C ASN A 96 -20.36 5.24 4.71
N MET A 97 -20.82 6.49 4.76
CA MET A 97 -20.09 7.65 4.23
C MET A 97 -18.65 7.72 4.76
N THR A 98 -18.48 7.60 6.08
CA THR A 98 -17.17 7.71 6.74
C THR A 98 -16.23 6.61 6.30
N MET A 99 -16.67 5.35 6.24
CA MET A 99 -15.83 4.24 5.78
C MET A 99 -15.44 4.41 4.30
N GLY A 100 -16.36 4.88 3.47
CA GLY A 100 -16.06 5.19 2.08
C GLY A 100 -14.97 6.25 1.94
N VAL A 101 -15.08 7.36 2.67
CA VAL A 101 -14.06 8.44 2.68
C VAL A 101 -12.70 7.91 3.17
N MET A 102 -12.70 7.09 4.23
CA MET A 102 -11.47 6.47 4.77
C MET A 102 -10.79 5.51 3.80
N ILE A 103 -11.49 5.00 2.78
CA ILE A 103 -10.92 4.19 1.70
C ILE A 103 -10.48 5.09 0.54
N ILE A 104 -11.35 6.00 0.09
CA ILE A 104 -11.10 6.84 -1.10
C ILE A 104 -9.89 7.74 -0.88
N VAL A 105 -9.80 8.42 0.26
CA VAL A 105 -8.78 9.45 0.47
C VAL A 105 -7.37 8.85 0.49
N PRO A 106 -7.05 7.82 1.28
CA PRO A 106 -5.71 7.24 1.28
C PRO A 106 -5.33 6.68 -0.10
N HIS A 107 -6.19 5.88 -0.72
CA HIS A 107 -5.88 5.25 -2.02
C HIS A 107 -5.85 6.25 -3.17
N GLY A 108 -6.65 7.31 -3.11
CA GLY A 108 -6.58 8.43 -4.05
C GLY A 108 -5.25 9.18 -3.95
N LEU A 109 -4.79 9.49 -2.73
CA LEU A 109 -3.50 10.13 -2.48
C LEU A 109 -2.33 9.24 -2.92
N ILE A 110 -2.39 7.94 -2.64
CA ILE A 110 -1.40 6.96 -3.10
C ILE A 110 -1.35 6.93 -4.62
N GLY A 111 -2.51 6.79 -5.28
CA GLY A 111 -2.61 6.77 -6.75
C GLY A 111 -2.03 8.03 -7.40
N MET A 112 -2.41 9.21 -6.89
CA MET A 112 -1.86 10.50 -7.36
C MET A 112 -0.34 10.56 -7.16
N TYR A 113 0.17 10.13 -6.00
CA TYR A 113 1.60 10.11 -5.75
C TYR A 113 2.34 9.15 -6.69
N LEU A 114 1.84 7.93 -6.90
CA LEU A 114 2.48 6.96 -7.81
C LEU A 114 2.47 7.43 -9.27
N LEU A 115 1.51 8.28 -9.65
CA LEU A 115 1.46 8.93 -10.96
C LEU A 115 2.39 10.14 -11.08
N SER A 116 2.80 10.76 -9.97
CA SER A 116 3.65 11.95 -9.95
C SER A 116 5.03 11.73 -10.57
N ASP A 117 5.61 12.79 -11.11
CA ASP A 117 6.95 12.78 -11.68
C ASP A 117 8.03 12.48 -10.64
N ASP A 118 7.86 12.94 -9.39
CA ASP A 118 8.74 12.61 -8.28
C ASP A 118 8.86 11.09 -8.08
N CYS A 119 7.71 10.40 -8.07
CA CYS A 119 7.70 8.94 -7.96
C CYS A 119 8.29 8.30 -9.23
N ARG A 120 7.94 8.78 -10.43
CA ARG A 120 8.48 8.23 -11.69
C ARG A 120 10.01 8.36 -11.75
N ARG A 121 10.58 9.46 -11.26
CA ARG A 121 12.04 9.66 -11.12
C ARG A 121 12.66 8.66 -10.16
N ALA A 122 12.03 8.42 -9.00
CA ALA A 122 12.51 7.43 -8.03
C ALA A 122 12.59 6.02 -8.63
N PHE A 123 11.64 5.65 -9.49
CA PHE A 123 11.63 4.36 -10.21
C PHE A 123 12.49 4.35 -11.49
N GLY A 124 13.23 5.42 -11.77
CA GLY A 124 14.06 5.54 -12.97
C GLY A 124 13.25 5.45 -14.27
N LEU A 125 12.02 5.98 -14.29
CA LEU A 125 11.13 5.99 -15.45
C LEU A 125 11.28 7.26 -16.29
N ILE A 126 11.74 8.35 -15.67
CA ILE A 126 12.02 9.63 -16.32
C ILE A 126 13.35 10.19 -15.79
N SER A 127 14.04 10.99 -16.61
CA SER A 127 15.33 11.58 -16.22
C SER A 127 15.20 12.51 -15.01
N LYS A 128 16.23 12.54 -14.15
CA LYS A 128 16.40 13.62 -13.18
C LYS A 128 16.72 14.89 -13.99
N ALA A 129 15.91 15.92 -13.83
CA ALA A 129 16.18 17.25 -14.41
C ALA A 129 17.25 17.95 -13.58
#